data_AF-A0A1Z5HP70-F1
#
_entry.id   AF-A0A1Z5HP70-F1
#
_cell.length_a   1.000
_cell.length_b   1.000
_cell.length_c   1.000
_cell.angle_alpha   90.00
_cell.angle_beta   90.00
_cell.angle_gamma   90.00
#
_symmetry.space_group_name_H-M   'P 1'
#
loop_
_entity.id
_entity.type
_entity.pdbx_description
1 polymer ?
#
loop_
_entity_poly.entity_id
_entity_poly.type
_entity_poly.pdbx_seq_one_letter_code
_entity_poly.pdbx_strand_id
1 'polypeptide(L)' 'MCQRLKKEGEEVATKVGETYKCVVCTDVIKVTHEGKGVLVCFGKPMVLVNH' A
#
# COMPACT_ATOMS: atom_id res chain seq x y z
N MET A 1 4.79 -24.23 22.78
CA MET A 1 5.69 -24.02 21.63
C MET A 1 5.26 -22.75 20.91
N CYS A 2 5.88 -21.61 21.25
CA CYS A 2 5.51 -20.29 20.71
C CYS A 2 6.29 -20.05 19.41
N GLN A 3 5.70 -20.42 18.27
CA GLN A 3 6.32 -20.18 16.96
C GLN A 3 6.19 -18.70 16.60
N ARG A 4 7.27 -17.97 16.88
CA ARG A 4 7.51 -16.58 16.52
C ARG A 4 7.61 -16.48 15.00
N LEU A 5 6.50 -16.13 14.35
CA LEU A 5 6.43 -15.91 12.89
C LEU A 5 7.21 -14.64 12.52
N LYS A 6 8.49 -14.81 12.19
CA LYS A 6 9.22 -13.88 11.31
C LYS A 6 8.69 -14.09 9.89
N LYS A 7 8.08 -13.08 9.27
CA LYS A 7 8.00 -12.89 7.80
C LYS A 7 7.91 -11.38 7.56
N GLU A 8 9.06 -10.74 7.36
CA GLU A 8 9.58 -10.40 6.03
C GLU A 8 8.63 -9.43 5.33
N GLY A 9 8.89 -8.15 5.60
CA GLY A 9 8.22 -7.03 5.01
C GLY A 9 8.45 -7.02 3.51
N GLU A 10 7.35 -7.05 2.77
CA GLU A 10 7.30 -6.56 1.42
C GLU A 10 7.46 -5.03 1.50
N GLU A 11 8.69 -4.56 1.29
CA GLU A 11 9.05 -3.14 1.28
C GLU A 11 8.47 -2.47 0.02
N VAL A 12 7.15 -2.27 -0.04
CA VAL A 12 6.54 -1.39 -1.02
C VAL A 12 6.76 0.04 -0.54
N ALA A 13 7.74 0.72 -1.11
CA ALA A 13 7.96 2.14 -0.87
C ALA A 13 7.01 2.96 -1.75
N THR A 14 6.10 3.70 -1.13
CA THR A 14 5.29 4.70 -1.84
C THR A 14 6.15 5.91 -2.17
N LYS A 15 6.03 6.45 -3.39
CA LYS A 15 6.73 7.66 -3.83
C LYS A 15 5.77 8.84 -3.91
N VAL A 16 6.29 10.02 -3.63
CA VAL A 16 5.53 11.27 -3.78
C VAL A 16 5.13 11.45 -5.23
N GLY A 17 3.85 11.72 -5.47
CA GLY A 17 3.28 11.91 -6.81
C GLY A 17 2.61 10.67 -7.40
N GLU A 18 2.80 9.50 -6.80
CA GLU A 18 2.09 8.28 -7.19
C GLU A 18 0.60 8.36 -6.86
N THR A 19 -0.22 7.78 -7.73
CA THR A 19 -1.67 7.74 -7.58
C THR A 19 -2.10 6.30 -7.33
N TYR A 20 -2.87 6.07 -6.27
CA TYR A 20 -3.36 4.74 -5.90
C TYR A 20 -4.88 4.70 -5.99
N LYS A 21 -5.41 3.61 -6.52
CA LYS A 21 -6.85 3.37 -6.62
C LYS A 21 -7.26 2.18 -5.76
N CYS A 22 -8.35 2.37 -5.01
CA CYS A 22 -9.03 1.27 -4.34
C CYS A 22 -9.99 0.57 -5.32
N VAL A 23 -9.89 -0.76 -5.42
CA VAL A 23 -10.83 -1.57 -6.21
C VAL A 23 -12.17 -1.84 -5.51
N VAL A 24 -12.25 -1.54 -4.21
CA VAL A 24 -13.47 -1.77 -3.38
C VAL A 24 -14.32 -0.50 -3.33
N CYS A 25 -13.70 0.64 -3.00
CA CYS A 25 -14.38 1.92 -2.81
C CYS A 25 -14.41 2.75 -4.09
N THR A 26 -13.57 2.40 -5.07
CA THR A 26 -13.35 3.14 -6.32
C THR A 26 -12.68 4.51 -6.14
N ASP A 27 -12.31 4.87 -4.90
CA ASP A 27 -11.58 6.08 -4.58
C ASP A 27 -10.14 6.06 -5.10
N VAL A 28 -9.67 7.25 -5.49
CA VAL A 28 -8.33 7.49 -5.99
C VAL A 28 -7.65 8.51 -5.08
N ILE A 29 -6.49 8.15 -4.54
CA ILE A 29 -5.71 9.00 -3.65
C ILE A 29 -4.32 9.26 -4.24
N LYS A 30 -3.77 10.44 -3.98
CA LYS A 30 -2.42 10.82 -4.39
C LYS A 30 -1.49 10.83 -3.18
N VAL A 31 -0.31 10.25 -3.33
CA VAL A 31 0.71 10.24 -2.27
C VAL A 31 1.40 11.60 -2.22
N THR A 32 1.30 12.27 -1.07
CA THR A 32 1.98 13.54 -0.78
C THR A 32 3.30 13.35 -0.04
N HIS A 33 3.45 12.23 0.68
CA HIS A 33 4.64 11.88 1.45
C HIS A 33 5.00 10.40 1.23
N GLU A 34 6.28 10.13 0.99
CA GLU A 34 6.81 8.77 0.81
C GLU A 34 6.88 8.00 2.13
N GLY A 35 6.70 6.68 2.06
CA GLY A 35 6.81 5.78 3.21
C GLY A 35 7.09 4.35 2.76
N LYS A 36 7.78 3.57 3.62
CA LYS A 36 8.17 2.18 3.32
C LYS A 36 7.07 1.15 3.61
N GLY A 37 5.80 1.54 3.46
CA GLY A 37 4.64 0.73 3.86
C GLY A 37 3.64 0.54 2.72
N VAL A 38 2.89 -0.56 2.77
CA VAL A 38 1.84 -0.87 1.80
C VAL A 38 0.56 -0.12 2.13
N LEU A 39 -0.04 0.54 1.13
CA LEU A 39 -1.36 1.17 1.26
C LEU A 39 -2.45 0.09 1.24
N VAL A 40 -3.21 -0.01 2.33
CA VAL A 40 -4.30 -0.98 2.48
C VAL A 40 -5.61 -0.25 2.72
N CYS A 41 -6.64 -0.58 1.94
CA CYS A 41 -7.98 -0.04 2.05
C CYS A 41 -8.97 -1.21 2.09
N PHE A 42 -9.83 -1.28 3.11
CA PHE A 42 -10.75 -2.40 3.36
C PHE A 42 -10.06 -3.78 3.41
N GLY A 43 -8.85 -3.83 3.97
CA GLY A 43 -8.08 -5.08 4.12
C GLY A 43 -7.49 -5.61 2.81
N LYS A 44 -7.55 -4.84 1.71
CA LYS A 44 -6.90 -5.16 0.43
C LYS A 44 -5.82 -4.10 0.10
N PRO A 45 -4.68 -4.51 -0.48
CA PRO A 45 -3.69 -3.55 -0.95
C PRO A 45 -4.28 -2.70 -2.09
N MET A 46 -3.99 -1.40 -2.07
CA MET A 46 -4.38 -0.48 -3.14
C MET A 46 -3.49 -0.70 -4.38
N VAL A 47 -4.02 -0.41 -5.56
CA VAL A 47 -3.32 -0.61 -6.84
C VAL A 47 -2.73 0.71 -7.29
N LEU A 48 -1.44 0.73 -7.64
CA LEU A 48 -0.79 1.89 -8.26
C LEU A 48 -1.36 2.12 -9.66
N VAL A 49 -1.78 3.35 -9.94
CA VAL A 49 -2.29 3.80 -11.23
C VAL A 49 -1.36 4.91 -11.72
N ASN A 50 -0.38 4.54 -12.55
CA ASN A 50 0.39 5.52 -13.32
C ASN A 50 -0.43 5.89 -14.56
N HIS A 51 -0.85 7.15 -14.63
CA HIS A 51 -1.44 7.76 -15.82
C HIS A 51 -0.32 8.36 -16.70
#